data_AF-A0A955I8N8-F1
#
_entry.id   AF-A0A955I8N8-F1
#
_cell.length_a   1.000
_cell.length_b   1.000
_cell.length_c   1.000
_cell.angle_alpha   90.00
_cell.angle_beta   90.00
_cell.angle_gamma   90.00
#
_symmetry.space_group_name_H-M   'P 1'
#
loop_
_entity.id
_entity.type
_entity.pdbx_description
1 polymer ?
#
loop_
_entity_poly.entity_id
_entity_poly.type
_entity_poly.pdbx_seq_one_letter_code
_entity_poly.pdbx_strand_id
1 'polypeptide(L)'
;MKIFNKVDFWYFLFLFLLVTLPIIAPILSAIGLHIISEKIYLIFSLFCHQFDTRSIHIFDYQYAWCARDFGIWLGLSIGSVLYKIGILKKVKIWHLVLFITPIALDGGIQTITTLEAINPFGIIQGDNFYVSNNLFRFLTGSFFGLGVSLFIAQNIIESRHYRFIKKIKAKAKNKLPNWIFNTNWKRIIITMVGLLIVYFLLIQIWNLSSHEYKPTNALDSIPKVQHDYFFIRRAHGECPADKESGLFNFECLL
;
A
#
# COMPACT_ATOMS: atom_id res chain seq x y z
N MET A 1 24.32 21.73 -6.28
CA MET A 1 23.59 21.57 -5.00
C MET A 1 22.93 20.20 -5.01
N LYS A 2 23.33 19.26 -4.13
CA LYS A 2 22.76 17.90 -4.13
C LYS A 2 21.29 17.94 -3.65
N ILE A 3 20.38 17.39 -4.46
CA ILE A 3 18.93 17.35 -4.18
C ILE A 3 18.60 16.37 -3.04
N PHE A 4 19.44 15.34 -2.86
CA PHE A 4 19.36 14.36 -1.77
C PHE A 4 20.68 14.36 -0.99
N ASN A 5 20.59 14.43 0.34
CA ASN A 5 21.70 13.97 1.18
C ASN A 5 21.72 12.42 1.18
N LYS A 6 22.77 11.81 1.73
CA LYS A 6 22.92 10.34 1.72
C LYS A 6 21.74 9.64 2.39
N VAL A 7 21.22 10.20 3.48
CA VAL A 7 20.09 9.63 4.25
C VAL A 7 18.80 9.68 3.43
N ASP A 8 18.48 10.85 2.87
CA ASP A 8 17.31 11.01 2.01
C ASP A 8 17.37 10.04 0.83
N PHE A 9 18.54 9.89 0.18
CA PHE A 9 18.67 8.99 -0.96
C PHE A 9 18.26 7.56 -0.60
N TRP A 10 18.84 6.99 0.46
CA TRP A 10 18.52 5.62 0.88
C TRP A 10 17.08 5.48 1.36
N TYR A 11 16.54 6.48 2.06
CA TYR A 11 15.15 6.50 2.48
C TYR A 11 14.19 6.45 1.29
N PHE A 12 14.37 7.32 0.29
CA PHE A 12 13.52 7.33 -0.89
C PHE A 12 13.73 6.12 -1.80
N LEU A 13 14.95 5.59 -1.89
CA LEU A 13 15.21 4.34 -2.61
C LEU A 13 14.48 3.16 -1.96
N PHE A 14 14.54 3.05 -0.63
CA PHE A 14 13.83 2.01 0.11
C PHE A 14 12.31 2.07 -0.13
N LEU A 15 11.71 3.26 -0.02
CA LEU A 15 10.29 3.46 -0.30
C LEU A 15 9.92 3.16 -1.75
N PHE A 16 10.75 3.57 -2.70
CA PHE A 16 10.57 3.25 -4.11
C PHE A 16 10.54 1.74 -4.34
N LEU A 17 11.48 0.99 -3.76
CA LEU A 17 11.53 -0.47 -3.88
C LEU A 17 10.30 -1.15 -3.26
N LEU A 18 9.84 -0.68 -2.09
CA LEU A 18 8.66 -1.25 -1.42
C LEU A 18 7.34 -1.00 -2.14
N VAL A 19 7.26 0.03 -2.99
CA VAL A 19 6.09 0.28 -3.84
C VAL A 19 6.21 -0.42 -5.18
N THR A 20 7.39 -0.44 -5.79
CA THR A 20 7.55 -0.89 -7.19
C THR A 20 7.76 -2.39 -7.34
N LEU A 21 8.58 -3.03 -6.51
CA LEU A 21 8.82 -4.47 -6.63
C LEU A 21 7.53 -5.31 -6.55
N PRO A 22 6.55 -5.01 -5.66
CA PRO A 22 5.29 -5.76 -5.60
C PRO A 22 4.39 -5.61 -6.83
N ILE A 23 4.49 -4.48 -7.54
CA ILE A 23 3.80 -4.26 -8.82
C ILE A 23 4.54 -5.03 -9.93
N ILE A 24 5.87 -5.07 -9.85
CA ILE A 24 6.72 -5.73 -10.85
C ILE A 24 6.59 -7.26 -10.77
N ALA A 25 6.39 -7.85 -9.59
CA ALA A 25 6.25 -9.29 -9.41
C ALA A 25 5.24 -9.95 -10.38
N PRO A 26 3.94 -9.55 -10.42
CA PRO A 26 2.99 -10.15 -11.36
C PRO A 26 3.36 -9.93 -12.84
N ILE A 27 4.03 -8.82 -13.17
CA ILE A 27 4.51 -8.55 -14.53
C ILE A 27 5.64 -9.53 -14.90
N LEU A 28 6.58 -9.78 -13.99
CA LEU A 28 7.67 -10.74 -14.20
C LEU A 28 7.13 -12.16 -14.39
N SER A 29 6.13 -12.56 -13.60
CA SER A 29 5.42 -13.82 -13.78
C SER A 29 4.78 -13.93 -15.16
N ALA A 30 4.06 -12.90 -15.60
CA ALA A 30 3.39 -12.88 -16.89
C ALA A 30 4.34 -12.98 -18.10
N ILE A 31 5.59 -12.52 -17.97
CA ILE A 31 6.60 -12.60 -19.04
C ILE A 31 7.55 -13.80 -18.90
N GLY A 32 7.28 -14.72 -17.97
CA GLY A 32 8.04 -15.95 -17.79
C GLY A 32 9.31 -15.84 -16.94
N LEU A 33 9.55 -14.72 -16.26
CA LEU A 33 10.69 -14.51 -15.35
C LEU A 33 10.37 -15.01 -13.92
N HIS A 34 9.91 -16.26 -13.82
CA HIS A 34 9.40 -16.86 -12.57
C HIS A 34 10.39 -16.81 -11.42
N ILE A 35 11.66 -17.19 -11.63
CA ILE A 35 12.70 -17.19 -10.57
C ILE A 35 12.88 -15.83 -9.90
N ILE A 36 12.77 -14.73 -10.66
CA ILE A 36 12.89 -13.38 -10.10
C ILE A 36 11.61 -13.01 -9.36
N SER A 37 10.46 -13.33 -9.95
CA SER A 37 9.15 -13.07 -9.37
C SER A 37 8.96 -13.80 -8.02
N GLU A 38 9.28 -15.09 -7.95
CA GLU A 38 9.27 -15.93 -6.75
C GLU A 38 10.04 -15.28 -5.59
N LYS A 39 11.27 -14.80 -5.86
CA LYS A 39 12.09 -14.13 -4.85
C LYS A 39 11.42 -12.86 -4.33
N ILE A 40 10.78 -12.08 -5.21
CA ILE A 40 10.02 -10.91 -4.77
C ILE A 40 8.85 -11.36 -3.91
N TYR A 41 8.01 -12.29 -4.37
CA TYR A 41 6.89 -12.80 -3.57
C TYR A 41 7.34 -13.31 -2.20
N LEU A 42 8.42 -14.07 -2.14
CA LEU A 42 8.95 -14.61 -0.90
C LEU A 42 9.46 -13.52 0.06
N ILE A 43 10.27 -12.57 -0.42
CA ILE A 43 10.76 -11.47 0.42
C ILE A 43 9.60 -10.69 1.02
N PHE A 44 8.59 -10.35 0.20
CA PHE A 44 7.43 -9.59 0.64
C PHE A 44 6.48 -10.41 1.52
N SER A 45 6.52 -11.74 1.42
CA SER A 45 5.78 -12.65 2.29
C SER A 45 6.24 -12.57 3.76
N LEU A 46 7.47 -12.10 4.04
CA LEU A 46 7.92 -11.90 5.42
C LEU A 46 7.17 -10.75 6.12
N PHE A 47 6.57 -9.85 5.34
CA PHE A 47 5.94 -8.63 5.84
C PHE A 47 4.43 -8.56 5.56
N CYS A 48 3.92 -9.40 4.65
CA CYS A 48 2.51 -9.49 4.30
C CYS A 48 2.08 -10.93 4.14
N HIS A 49 0.86 -11.25 4.58
CA HIS A 49 0.30 -12.57 4.39
C HIS A 49 0.02 -12.91 2.92
N GLN A 50 -0.10 -11.93 2.03
CA GLN A 50 -0.30 -12.11 0.58
C GLN A 50 -1.50 -13.00 0.26
N PHE A 51 -2.61 -12.80 0.98
CA PHE A 51 -3.88 -13.44 0.65
C PHE A 51 -4.41 -12.91 -0.69
N ASP A 52 -4.77 -13.83 -1.58
CA ASP A 52 -5.24 -13.54 -2.94
C ASP A 52 -6.50 -12.66 -2.91
N THR A 53 -7.46 -13.01 -2.05
CA THR A 53 -8.74 -12.30 -1.86
C THR A 53 -8.57 -10.85 -1.42
N ARG A 54 -7.39 -10.51 -0.87
CA ARG A 54 -7.06 -9.17 -0.36
C ARG A 54 -6.10 -8.40 -1.26
N SER A 55 -5.78 -8.93 -2.43
CA SER A 55 -4.75 -8.41 -3.34
C SER A 55 -5.35 -7.96 -4.67
N ILE A 56 -4.68 -7.01 -5.32
CA ILE A 56 -4.97 -6.60 -6.70
C ILE A 56 -4.26 -7.59 -7.63
N HIS A 57 -4.79 -7.87 -8.82
CA HIS A 57 -4.13 -8.74 -9.79
C HIS A 57 -3.80 -7.98 -11.08
N ILE A 58 -2.75 -8.42 -11.76
CA ILE A 58 -2.36 -7.96 -13.10
C ILE A 58 -1.95 -9.21 -13.88
N PHE A 59 -2.50 -9.38 -15.09
CA PHE A 59 -2.30 -10.59 -15.90
C PHE A 59 -2.62 -11.88 -15.13
N ASP A 60 -3.71 -11.86 -14.36
CA ASP A 60 -4.17 -12.94 -13.47
C ASP A 60 -3.24 -13.26 -12.28
N TYR A 61 -2.07 -12.63 -12.19
CA TYR A 61 -1.17 -12.75 -11.04
C TYR A 61 -1.46 -11.68 -9.98
N GLN A 62 -1.56 -12.08 -8.71
CA GLN A 62 -1.78 -11.15 -7.60
C GLN A 62 -0.56 -10.23 -7.37
N TYR A 63 -0.73 -9.12 -6.69
CA TYR A 63 0.41 -8.33 -6.22
C TYR A 63 1.16 -9.09 -5.12
N ALA A 64 2.46 -8.83 -4.99
CA ALA A 64 3.22 -9.29 -3.82
C ALA A 64 2.88 -8.50 -2.53
N TRP A 65 1.87 -7.63 -2.57
CA TRP A 65 1.24 -6.98 -1.41
C TRP A 65 -0.27 -7.18 -1.45
N CYS A 66 -0.89 -7.20 -0.27
CA CYS A 66 -2.32 -6.96 -0.17
C CYS A 66 -2.64 -5.48 -0.46
N ALA A 67 -3.89 -5.17 -0.79
CA ALA A 67 -4.35 -3.81 -1.08
C ALA A 67 -4.08 -2.83 0.07
N ARG A 68 -4.10 -3.31 1.33
CA ARG A 68 -3.78 -2.51 2.52
C ARG A 68 -2.32 -2.12 2.55
N ASP A 69 -1.40 -3.08 2.46
CA ASP A 69 0.04 -2.83 2.54
C ASP A 69 0.51 -1.97 1.37
N PHE A 70 -0.05 -2.21 0.18
CA PHE A 70 0.16 -1.34 -0.97
C PHE A 70 -0.26 0.10 -0.68
N GLY A 71 -1.45 0.31 -0.10
CA GLY A 71 -1.91 1.64 0.33
C GLY A 71 -0.97 2.29 1.36
N ILE A 72 -0.53 1.55 2.39
CA ILE A 72 0.40 2.05 3.41
C ILE A 72 1.69 2.55 2.78
N TRP A 73 2.35 1.71 1.99
CA TRP A 73 3.64 2.05 1.41
C TRP A 73 3.54 3.12 0.34
N LEU A 74 2.47 3.13 -0.47
CA LEU A 74 2.22 4.16 -1.48
C LEU A 74 1.93 5.51 -0.83
N GLY A 75 1.03 5.54 0.16
CA GLY A 75 0.70 6.75 0.91
C GLY A 75 1.91 7.32 1.64
N LEU A 76 2.74 6.43 2.22
CA LEU A 76 3.96 6.85 2.88
C LEU A 76 4.97 7.45 1.88
N SER A 77 5.17 6.79 0.74
CA SER A 77 6.06 7.23 -0.33
C SER A 77 5.65 8.59 -0.90
N ILE A 78 4.40 8.72 -1.31
CA ILE A 78 3.87 9.96 -1.89
C ILE A 78 3.88 11.08 -0.85
N GLY A 79 3.46 10.81 0.38
CA GLY A 79 3.48 11.80 1.46
C GLY A 79 4.89 12.33 1.75
N SER A 80 5.89 11.44 1.81
CA SER A 80 7.29 11.82 2.00
C SER A 80 7.86 12.64 0.85
N VAL A 81 7.54 12.29 -0.41
CA VAL A 81 7.94 13.08 -1.58
C VAL A 81 7.30 14.46 -1.53
N LEU A 82 5.98 14.54 -1.32
CA LEU A 82 5.23 15.78 -1.27
C LEU A 82 5.67 16.69 -0.10
N TYR A 83 6.07 16.11 1.03
CA TYR A 83 6.67 16.85 2.15
C TYR A 83 8.03 17.43 1.75
N LYS A 84 8.93 16.62 1.16
CA LYS A 84 10.26 17.05 0.73
C LYS A 84 10.23 18.21 -0.28
N ILE A 85 9.34 18.16 -1.27
CA ILE A 85 9.16 19.25 -2.25
C ILE A 85 8.33 20.43 -1.71
N GLY A 86 7.90 20.36 -0.44
CA GLY A 86 7.23 21.44 0.26
C GLY A 86 5.79 21.67 -0.19
N ILE A 87 5.12 20.65 -0.74
CA ILE A 87 3.67 20.64 -0.95
C ILE A 87 2.97 20.36 0.38
N LEU A 88 3.27 19.24 1.05
CA LEU A 88 2.76 18.97 2.39
C LEU A 88 3.61 19.68 3.45
N LYS A 89 2.98 20.03 4.57
CA LYS A 89 3.61 20.71 5.72
C LYS A 89 3.51 19.85 6.97
N LYS A 90 4.32 20.22 7.96
CA LYS A 90 4.35 19.60 9.29
C LYS A 90 2.94 19.53 9.89
N VAL A 91 2.68 18.44 10.59
CA VAL A 91 1.46 18.24 11.37
C VAL A 91 1.82 18.05 12.83
N LYS A 92 0.95 18.49 13.73
CA LYS A 92 1.10 18.19 15.17
C LYS A 92 0.98 16.68 15.40
N ILE A 93 1.73 16.16 16.36
CA ILE A 93 1.76 14.72 16.68
C ILE A 93 0.36 14.13 16.94
N TRP A 94 -0.52 14.87 17.61
CA TRP A 94 -1.88 14.44 17.92
C TRP A 94 -2.74 14.14 16.69
N HIS A 95 -2.41 14.69 15.51
CA HIS A 95 -3.11 14.34 14.27
C HIS A 95 -2.84 12.90 13.83
N LEU A 96 -1.79 12.23 14.34
CA LEU A 96 -1.57 10.81 14.06
C LEU A 96 -2.73 9.95 14.54
N VAL A 97 -3.41 10.33 15.62
CA VAL A 97 -4.60 9.61 16.10
C VAL A 97 -5.62 9.52 14.97
N LEU A 98 -5.92 10.66 14.31
CA LEU A 98 -6.83 10.69 13.17
C LEU A 98 -6.38 9.74 12.05
N PHE A 99 -5.10 9.74 11.68
CA PHE A 99 -4.58 8.90 10.60
C PHE A 99 -4.54 7.40 10.94
N ILE A 100 -4.40 7.05 12.22
CA ILE A 100 -4.35 5.68 12.71
C ILE A 100 -5.75 5.09 12.88
N THR A 101 -6.74 5.90 13.28
CA THR A 101 -8.08 5.39 13.62
C THR A 101 -8.71 4.54 12.52
N PRO A 102 -8.73 4.91 11.22
CA PRO A 102 -9.39 4.11 10.19
C PRO A 102 -8.79 2.71 10.02
N ILE A 103 -7.45 2.59 10.01
CA ILE A 103 -6.79 1.29 9.89
C ILE A 103 -6.92 0.47 11.17
N ALA A 104 -6.93 1.11 12.34
CA ALA A 104 -7.13 0.43 13.61
C ALA A 104 -8.54 -0.17 13.73
N LEU A 105 -9.56 0.53 13.25
CA LEU A 105 -10.94 0.02 13.21
C LEU A 105 -11.09 -1.08 12.16
N ASP A 106 -10.74 -0.82 10.90
CA ASP A 106 -10.87 -1.78 9.79
C ASP A 106 -10.01 -3.04 10.00
N GLY A 107 -8.74 -2.86 10.36
CA GLY A 107 -7.82 -3.96 10.64
C GLY A 107 -8.15 -4.67 11.95
N GLY A 108 -8.46 -3.93 13.01
CA GLY A 108 -8.78 -4.50 14.32
C GLY A 108 -10.05 -5.34 14.31
N ILE A 109 -11.14 -4.82 13.72
CA ILE A 109 -12.40 -5.56 13.61
C ILE A 109 -12.22 -6.82 12.75
N GLN A 110 -11.48 -6.72 11.63
CA GLN A 110 -11.14 -7.90 10.82
C GLN A 110 -10.36 -8.94 11.63
N THR A 111 -9.39 -8.53 12.46
CA THR A 111 -8.62 -9.45 13.30
C THR A 111 -9.51 -10.14 14.33
N ILE A 112 -10.39 -9.41 15.01
CA ILE A 112 -11.34 -10.00 15.98
C ILE A 112 -12.23 -11.04 15.29
N THR A 113 -12.83 -10.67 14.15
CA THR A 113 -13.66 -11.58 13.34
C THR A 113 -12.90 -12.85 12.95
N THR A 114 -11.63 -12.68 12.55
CA THR A 114 -10.75 -13.79 12.14
C THR A 114 -10.45 -14.73 13.31
N LEU A 115 -10.24 -14.19 14.51
CA LEU A 115 -9.97 -14.99 15.72
C LEU A 115 -11.19 -15.79 16.17
N GLU A 116 -12.39 -15.27 15.95
CA GLU A 116 -13.64 -15.97 16.27
C GLU A 116 -14.01 -17.03 15.22
N ALA A 117 -13.65 -16.81 13.95
CA ALA A 117 -14.03 -17.68 12.85
C ALA A 117 -13.11 -18.89 12.62
N ILE A 118 -11.91 -18.91 13.22
CA ILE A 118 -10.86 -19.89 12.89
C ILE A 118 -10.39 -20.62 14.14
N ASN A 119 -10.19 -21.93 14.01
CA ASN A 119 -9.62 -22.76 15.08
C ASN A 119 -8.07 -22.67 15.14
N PRO A 120 -7.40 -23.23 16.17
CA PRO A 120 -5.93 -23.23 16.26
C PRO A 120 -5.19 -23.89 15.09
N PHE A 121 -5.90 -24.66 14.24
CA PHE A 121 -5.35 -25.33 13.07
C PHE A 121 -5.59 -24.58 11.75
N GLY A 122 -6.18 -23.37 11.79
CA GLY A 122 -6.40 -22.55 10.59
C GLY A 122 -7.64 -22.92 9.77
N ILE A 123 -8.51 -23.80 10.30
CA ILE A 123 -9.76 -24.21 9.66
C ILE A 123 -10.85 -23.20 10.01
N ILE A 124 -11.57 -22.74 8.99
CA ILE A 124 -12.69 -21.80 9.14
C ILE A 124 -13.93 -22.60 9.63
N GLN A 125 -14.48 -22.24 10.78
CA GLN A 125 -15.64 -22.92 11.39
C GLN A 125 -16.79 -21.97 11.76
N GLY A 126 -16.53 -20.66 11.79
CA GLY A 126 -17.51 -19.64 12.15
C GLY A 126 -17.82 -18.66 11.03
N ASP A 127 -18.90 -17.90 11.20
CA ASP A 127 -19.30 -16.85 10.27
C ASP A 127 -18.41 -15.61 10.42
N ASN A 128 -17.83 -15.14 9.31
CA ASN A 128 -17.09 -13.89 9.28
C ASN A 128 -18.08 -12.71 9.23
N PHE A 129 -18.50 -12.19 10.38
CA PHE A 129 -19.44 -11.05 10.43
C PHE A 129 -18.88 -9.76 9.82
N TYR A 130 -17.56 -9.64 9.68
CA TYR A 130 -16.91 -8.53 8.99
C TYR A 130 -15.73 -8.99 8.12
N VAL A 131 -15.81 -8.66 6.83
CA VAL A 131 -14.71 -8.81 5.89
C VAL A 131 -14.49 -7.50 5.17
N SER A 132 -13.29 -6.93 5.33
CA SER A 132 -12.91 -5.72 4.60
C SER A 132 -12.90 -6.00 3.09
N ASN A 133 -13.14 -4.99 2.26
CA ASN A 133 -12.97 -5.09 0.80
C ASN A 133 -11.67 -4.37 0.39
N ASN A 134 -11.23 -4.56 -0.85
CA ASN A 134 -9.93 -4.02 -1.28
C ASN A 134 -9.92 -2.49 -1.35
N LEU A 135 -11.06 -1.85 -1.65
CA LEU A 135 -11.19 -0.40 -1.59
C LEU A 135 -10.94 0.13 -0.17
N PHE A 136 -11.64 -0.39 0.84
CA PHE A 136 -11.46 0.04 2.23
C PHE A 136 -10.05 -0.26 2.73
N ARG A 137 -9.52 -1.45 2.44
CA ARG A 137 -8.13 -1.81 2.76
C ARG A 137 -7.14 -0.78 2.21
N PHE A 138 -7.28 -0.43 0.93
CA PHE A 138 -6.41 0.57 0.30
C PHE A 138 -6.59 1.96 0.94
N LEU A 139 -7.83 2.40 1.20
CA LEU A 139 -8.10 3.71 1.79
C LEU A 139 -7.55 3.83 3.21
N THR A 140 -7.82 2.85 4.08
CA THR A 140 -7.34 2.86 5.46
C THR A 140 -5.82 2.75 5.53
N GLY A 141 -5.24 1.89 4.69
CA GLY A 141 -3.79 1.79 4.51
C GLY A 141 -3.15 3.10 4.04
N SER A 142 -3.69 3.69 2.98
CA SER A 142 -3.23 4.96 2.42
C SER A 142 -3.29 6.11 3.41
N PHE A 143 -4.37 6.18 4.19
CA PHE A 143 -4.55 7.21 5.21
C PHE A 143 -3.50 7.08 6.32
N PHE A 144 -3.29 5.85 6.82
CA PHE A 144 -2.25 5.56 7.81
C PHE A 144 -0.85 5.86 7.27
N GLY A 145 -0.52 5.38 6.07
CA GLY A 145 0.76 5.62 5.41
C GLY A 145 1.07 7.10 5.23
N LEU A 146 0.08 7.90 4.82
CA LEU A 146 0.23 9.36 4.72
C LEU A 146 0.50 9.99 6.10
N GLY A 147 -0.25 9.60 7.13
CA GLY A 147 -0.01 10.08 8.50
C GLY A 147 1.40 9.79 9.00
N VAL A 148 1.85 8.54 8.84
CA VAL A 148 3.20 8.10 9.17
C VAL A 148 4.26 8.89 8.39
N SER A 149 4.06 9.14 7.09
CA SER A 149 4.98 9.96 6.31
C SER A 149 5.13 11.37 6.88
N LEU A 150 4.03 12.03 7.25
CA LEU A 150 4.07 13.39 7.77
C LEU A 150 4.78 13.47 9.12
N PHE A 151 4.79 12.37 9.89
CA PHE A 151 5.56 12.25 11.12
C PHE A 151 7.04 11.88 10.87
N ILE A 152 7.34 10.90 10.04
CA ILE A 152 8.73 10.47 9.79
C ILE A 152 9.47 11.54 8.99
N ALA A 153 8.88 12.00 7.89
CA ALA A 153 9.51 12.95 6.98
C ALA A 153 9.85 14.27 7.68
N GLN A 154 9.03 14.74 8.63
CA GLN A 154 9.32 15.98 9.35
C GLN A 154 10.48 15.89 10.34
N ASN A 155 10.85 14.68 10.74
CA ASN A 155 11.93 14.38 11.68
C ASN A 155 13.22 13.97 10.96
N ILE A 156 13.12 13.21 9.86
CA ILE A 156 14.27 12.67 9.13
C ILE A 156 14.70 13.57 7.97
N ILE A 157 13.75 14.08 7.17
CA ILE A 157 14.09 14.82 5.96
C ILE A 157 14.55 16.21 6.35
N GLU A 158 15.84 16.46 6.10
CA GLU A 158 16.45 17.73 6.43
C GLU A 158 15.86 18.84 5.55
N SER A 159 15.02 19.66 6.17
CA SER A 159 14.31 20.76 5.52
C SER A 159 15.19 21.91 5.00
N ARG A 160 16.52 21.73 4.81
CA ARG A 160 17.37 22.74 4.13
C ARG A 160 16.78 23.12 2.77
N HIS A 161 16.19 22.16 2.06
CA HIS A 161 15.52 22.39 0.79
C HIS A 161 14.25 23.26 0.92
N TYR A 162 13.54 23.20 2.06
CA TYR A 162 12.39 24.08 2.35
C TYR A 162 12.79 25.56 2.36
N ARG A 163 13.98 25.91 2.90
CA ARG A 163 14.48 27.30 2.89
C ARG A 163 14.77 27.79 1.46
N PHE A 164 15.28 26.92 0.60
CA PHE A 164 15.56 27.21 -0.81
C PHE A 164 14.28 27.33 -1.65
N ILE A 165 13.34 26.37 -1.53
CA ILE A 165 12.03 26.45 -2.18
C ILE A 165 11.23 27.66 -1.66
N LYS A 166 11.34 28.04 -0.39
CA LYS A 166 10.72 29.26 0.13
C LYS A 166 11.29 30.51 -0.56
N LYS A 167 12.61 30.56 -0.83
CA LYS A 167 13.24 31.63 -1.63
C LYS A 167 12.75 31.63 -3.09
N ILE A 168 12.63 30.47 -3.74
CA ILE A 168 12.12 30.36 -5.12
C ILE A 168 10.63 30.70 -5.20
N LYS A 169 9.78 30.16 -4.31
CA LYS A 169 8.34 30.44 -4.26
C LYS A 169 8.04 31.89 -3.88
N ALA A 170 8.85 32.52 -3.03
CA ALA A 170 8.76 33.96 -2.79
C ALA A 170 9.03 34.77 -4.06
N LYS A 171 9.93 34.28 -4.94
CA LYS A 171 10.21 34.86 -6.26
C LYS A 171 9.13 34.56 -7.32
N ALA A 172 8.43 33.43 -7.20
CA ALA A 172 7.38 32.99 -8.12
C ALA A 172 5.94 33.37 -7.70
N LYS A 173 5.78 34.06 -6.56
CA LYS A 173 4.47 34.41 -5.95
C LYS A 173 3.60 35.34 -6.81
N ASN A 174 4.11 35.84 -7.94
CA ASN A 174 3.37 36.71 -8.86
C ASN A 174 2.55 35.98 -9.96
N LYS A 175 2.46 34.64 -9.98
CA LYS A 175 1.77 33.93 -11.09
C LYS A 175 0.76 32.82 -10.75
N LEU A 176 0.53 32.44 -9.48
CA LEU A 176 -0.36 31.31 -9.16
C LEU A 176 -1.47 31.68 -8.16
N PRO A 177 -2.75 31.31 -8.39
CA PRO A 177 -3.87 31.67 -7.50
C PRO A 177 -3.68 31.13 -6.07
N ASN A 178 -3.72 32.01 -5.08
CA ASN A 178 -3.47 31.70 -3.66
C ASN A 178 -4.52 30.76 -3.01
N TRP A 179 -5.71 30.59 -3.61
CA TRP A 179 -6.83 29.86 -3.00
C TRP A 179 -6.65 28.33 -2.97
N ILE A 180 -6.04 27.74 -3.99
CA ILE A 180 -5.89 26.27 -4.15
C ILE A 180 -5.02 25.65 -3.03
N PHE A 181 -4.19 26.46 -2.37
CA PHE A 181 -3.14 26.00 -1.45
C PHE A 181 -3.25 26.54 -0.01
N ASN A 182 -4.37 27.14 0.38
CA ASN A 182 -4.39 28.00 1.58
C ASN A 182 -4.31 27.26 2.94
N THR A 183 -4.62 25.96 3.01
CA THR A 183 -4.46 25.15 4.23
C THR A 183 -3.77 23.81 3.97
N ASN A 184 -2.99 23.30 4.94
CA ASN A 184 -2.34 21.99 4.82
C ASN A 184 -3.35 20.85 4.69
N TRP A 185 -4.48 20.95 5.38
CA TRP A 185 -5.58 19.97 5.32
C TRP A 185 -6.19 19.84 3.93
N LYS A 186 -6.39 20.96 3.21
CA LYS A 186 -6.84 20.89 1.81
C LYS A 186 -5.85 20.11 0.94
N ARG A 187 -4.55 20.30 1.14
CA ARG A 187 -3.51 19.57 0.40
C ARG A 187 -3.52 18.08 0.74
N ILE A 188 -3.71 17.72 2.01
CA ILE A 188 -3.86 16.34 2.47
C ILE A 188 -5.08 15.68 1.79
N ILE A 189 -6.23 16.36 1.77
CA ILE A 189 -7.44 15.85 1.12
C ILE A 189 -7.22 15.65 -0.38
N ILE A 190 -6.60 16.63 -1.06
CA ILE A 190 -6.25 16.51 -2.49
C ILE A 190 -5.31 15.33 -2.73
N THR A 191 -4.32 15.10 -1.84
CA THR A 191 -3.45 13.93 -1.92
C THR A 191 -4.24 12.63 -1.77
N MET A 192 -5.22 12.56 -0.86
CA MET A 192 -6.09 11.39 -0.69
C MET A 192 -6.96 11.12 -1.91
N VAL A 193 -7.54 12.16 -2.51
CA VAL A 193 -8.25 12.03 -3.79
C VAL A 193 -7.32 11.54 -4.89
N GLY A 194 -6.08 12.05 -4.94
CA GLY A 194 -5.06 11.58 -5.88
C GLY A 194 -4.71 10.09 -5.71
N LEU A 195 -4.55 9.61 -4.47
CA LEU A 195 -4.32 8.18 -4.20
C LEU A 195 -5.53 7.32 -4.61
N LEU A 196 -6.75 7.80 -4.39
CA LEU A 196 -7.96 7.10 -4.83
C LEU A 196 -8.04 7.02 -6.37
N ILE A 197 -7.63 8.07 -7.09
CA ILE A 197 -7.53 8.04 -8.56
C ILE A 197 -6.49 7.01 -8.99
N VAL A 198 -5.31 6.96 -8.36
CA VAL A 198 -4.29 5.95 -8.65
C VAL A 198 -4.86 4.54 -8.43
N TYR A 199 -5.55 4.30 -7.33
CA TYR A 199 -6.22 3.02 -7.06
C TYR A 199 -7.24 2.67 -8.14
N PHE A 200 -8.12 3.61 -8.50
CA PHE A 200 -9.10 3.39 -9.56
C PHE A 200 -8.43 2.98 -10.87
N LEU A 201 -7.36 3.68 -11.28
CA LEU A 201 -6.60 3.35 -12.49
C LEU A 201 -5.97 1.95 -12.40
N LEU A 202 -5.45 1.56 -11.23
CA LEU A 202 -4.93 0.21 -11.01
C LEU A 202 -6.02 -0.85 -11.14
N ILE A 203 -7.24 -0.61 -10.64
CA ILE A 203 -8.36 -1.53 -10.84
C ILE A 203 -8.77 -1.61 -12.32
N GLN A 204 -8.67 -0.52 -13.08
CA GLN A 204 -8.90 -0.57 -14.53
C GLN A 204 -7.82 -1.40 -15.24
N ILE A 205 -6.55 -1.23 -14.86
CA ILE A 205 -5.46 -2.06 -15.39
C ILE A 205 -5.70 -3.53 -15.05
N TRP A 206 -6.08 -3.84 -13.81
CA TRP A 206 -6.47 -5.19 -13.40
C TRP A 206 -7.59 -5.73 -14.30
N ASN A 207 -8.71 -5.01 -14.41
CA ASN A 207 -9.87 -5.45 -15.19
C ASN A 207 -9.56 -5.70 -16.68
N LEU A 208 -8.59 -4.95 -17.24
CA LEU A 208 -8.18 -5.08 -18.64
C LEU A 208 -7.12 -6.17 -18.87
N SER A 209 -6.26 -6.43 -17.87
CA SER A 209 -5.14 -7.35 -18.01
C SER A 209 -5.43 -8.77 -17.55
N SER A 210 -6.37 -8.96 -16.63
CA SER A 210 -6.75 -10.27 -16.09
C SER A 210 -8.00 -10.83 -16.77
N HIS A 211 -7.93 -12.08 -17.22
CA HIS A 211 -9.04 -12.76 -17.89
C HIS A 211 -9.83 -13.66 -16.96
N GLU A 212 -9.16 -14.31 -16.02
CA GLU A 212 -9.75 -15.27 -15.08
C GLU A 212 -10.10 -14.60 -13.75
N TYR A 213 -9.15 -13.88 -13.16
CA TYR A 213 -9.30 -13.22 -11.87
C TYR A 213 -9.65 -11.75 -12.08
N LYS A 214 -10.94 -11.42 -12.15
CA LYS A 214 -11.41 -10.05 -12.32
C LYS A 214 -11.72 -9.32 -11.01
N PRO A 215 -11.59 -7.99 -10.97
CA PRO A 215 -12.09 -7.23 -9.83
C PRO A 215 -13.61 -7.36 -9.76
N THR A 216 -14.16 -7.30 -8.54
CA THR A 216 -15.60 -7.48 -8.31
C THR A 216 -16.45 -6.39 -8.94
N ASN A 217 -15.90 -5.18 -9.06
CA ASN A 217 -16.48 -4.04 -9.77
C ASN A 217 -15.38 -3.01 -10.07
N ALA A 218 -15.74 -1.82 -10.57
CA ALA A 218 -14.78 -0.78 -10.96
C ALA A 218 -13.86 -0.26 -9.83
N LEU A 219 -14.16 -0.58 -8.57
CA LEU A 219 -13.36 -0.22 -7.40
C LEU A 219 -13.01 -1.44 -6.53
N ASP A 220 -13.30 -2.66 -6.99
CA ASP A 220 -13.18 -3.89 -6.20
C ASP A 220 -13.72 -3.76 -4.75
N SER A 221 -14.92 -3.17 -4.62
CA SER A 221 -15.52 -2.78 -3.35
C SER A 221 -16.43 -3.84 -2.72
N ILE A 222 -16.52 -5.03 -3.30
CA ILE A 222 -17.26 -6.15 -2.70
C ILE A 222 -16.29 -7.02 -1.89
N PRO A 223 -16.60 -7.36 -0.62
CA PRO A 223 -15.76 -8.25 0.17
C PRO A 223 -15.59 -9.63 -0.48
N LYS A 224 -14.36 -10.15 -0.44
CA LYS A 224 -14.01 -11.50 -0.90
C LYS A 224 -13.61 -12.34 0.30
N VAL A 225 -14.20 -13.52 0.40
CA VAL A 225 -14.02 -14.44 1.53
C VAL A 225 -13.17 -15.62 1.07
N GLN A 226 -12.30 -16.08 1.96
CA GLN A 226 -11.49 -17.27 1.73
C GLN A 226 -12.28 -18.51 2.19
N HIS A 227 -12.26 -19.56 1.38
CA HIS A 227 -12.96 -20.80 1.67
C HIS A 227 -12.00 -21.85 2.25
N ASP A 228 -12.51 -22.73 3.10
CA ASP A 228 -11.86 -23.90 3.70
C ASP A 228 -10.66 -23.64 4.63
N TYR A 229 -9.54 -23.18 4.09
CA TYR A 229 -8.29 -22.96 4.84
C TYR A 229 -7.89 -21.49 4.80
N PHE A 230 -7.70 -20.88 5.97
CA PHE A 230 -7.46 -19.43 6.05
C PHE A 230 -6.04 -19.02 5.68
N PHE A 231 -5.04 -19.88 5.88
CA PHE A 231 -3.65 -19.51 5.65
C PHE A 231 -3.13 -19.85 4.25
N ILE A 232 -4.02 -19.88 3.23
CA ILE A 232 -3.57 -19.98 1.83
C ILE A 232 -3.01 -18.62 1.41
N ARG A 233 -1.74 -18.60 1.03
CA ARG A 233 -0.98 -17.42 0.63
C ARG A 233 -0.54 -17.57 -0.81
N ARG A 234 -0.49 -16.47 -1.55
CA ARG A 234 -0.01 -16.44 -2.93
C ARG A 234 -0.72 -17.44 -3.84
N ALA A 235 -2.04 -17.65 -3.64
CA ALA A 235 -2.80 -18.62 -4.44
C ALA A 235 -2.73 -18.32 -5.95
N HIS A 236 -2.73 -17.03 -6.31
CA HIS A 236 -2.53 -16.56 -7.69
C HIS A 236 -1.20 -15.82 -7.85
N GLY A 237 -0.21 -16.15 -7.01
CA GLY A 237 1.14 -15.64 -7.12
C GLY A 237 2.10 -16.76 -7.49
N GLU A 238 3.40 -16.45 -7.46
CA GLU A 238 4.39 -17.51 -7.50
C GLU A 238 4.55 -18.16 -6.14
N CYS A 239 4.94 -19.44 -6.13
CA CYS A 239 5.22 -20.18 -4.91
C CYS A 239 4.03 -20.14 -3.91
N PRO A 240 2.85 -20.65 -4.29
CA PRO A 240 1.71 -20.72 -3.38
C PRO A 240 2.11 -21.42 -2.08
N ALA A 241 1.65 -20.89 -0.95
CA ALA A 241 1.90 -21.47 0.37
C ALA A 241 0.57 -21.84 1.00
N ASP A 242 0.40 -23.12 1.29
CA ASP A 242 -0.81 -23.69 1.88
C ASP A 242 -0.47 -24.58 3.08
N LYS A 243 -1.42 -25.44 3.47
CA LYS A 243 -1.27 -26.37 4.60
C LYS A 243 -0.16 -27.40 4.35
N GLU A 244 0.07 -27.81 3.10
CA GLU A 244 1.01 -28.88 2.75
C GLU A 244 2.43 -28.35 2.60
N SER A 245 2.61 -27.24 1.89
CA SER A 245 3.92 -26.62 1.66
C SER A 245 4.44 -25.81 2.86
N GLY A 246 3.59 -25.59 3.86
CA GLY A 246 3.86 -24.74 5.01
C GLY A 246 3.81 -23.24 4.73
N LEU A 247 3.81 -22.43 5.80
CA LEU A 247 3.46 -21.01 5.76
C LEU A 247 4.29 -20.16 4.78
N PHE A 248 5.57 -20.45 4.60
CA PHE A 248 6.44 -19.66 3.72
C PHE A 248 6.78 -20.36 2.41
N ASN A 249 6.54 -21.68 2.30
CA ASN A 249 6.99 -22.54 1.21
C ASN A 249 8.45 -22.24 0.80
N PHE A 250 9.40 -22.59 1.68
CA PHE A 250 10.83 -22.30 1.46
C PHE A 250 11.48 -23.17 0.37
N GLU A 251 10.78 -24.19 -0.15
CA GLU A 251 11.29 -25.01 -1.24
C GLU A 251 11.52 -24.17 -2.50
N CYS A 252 10.80 -23.06 -2.67
CA CYS A 252 11.01 -22.10 -3.75
C CYS A 252 12.28 -21.24 -3.62
N LEU A 253 13.12 -21.47 -2.60
CA LEU A 253 14.46 -20.86 -2.51
C LEU A 253 15.56 -21.71 -3.17
N LEU A 254 15.28 -22.98 -3.44
CA LEU A 254 16.22 -23.99 -3.96
C LEU A 254 16.13 -24.06 -5.49
#